data_AF-A0A9D1HA49-F1
#
_entry.id   AF-A0A9D1HA49-F1
#
_cell.length_a   1.000
_cell.length_b   1.000
_cell.length_c   1.000
_cell.angle_alpha   90.00
_cell.angle_beta   90.00
_cell.angle_gamma   90.00
#
_symmetry.space_group_name_H-M   'P 1'
#
loop_
_entity.id
_entity.type
_entity.pdbx_description
1 polymer ?
#
loop_
_entity_poly.entity_id
_entity_poly.type
_entity_poly.pdbx_seq_one_letter_code
_entity_poly.pdbx_strand_id
1 'polypeptide(L)'
;MLETTKVKELEQVVIRFSGDSGDGMQLVGNMFSNLSAFIGNSISTFPDYPAEVRAPKGTLSGVSGFQVHLGAEGVYTPGDKADVLVAMNPAALKVNVKNIKKNAVVIFDTDSFLKSDLEKALFTTNDPFAELGLGSVQQVPVPMTSMVKHAVEGTGLDAKAAMKSKNMFALGLICWLFDRPLERAILMLQNKFGKKPSVLEANIKVLTDGYNYGNNIHASVSTFRIEGHASQPGIYTDINGNKATAYGLVAAAEKAHLPLFLGSYPITPATDILHELAKLKELNVKTVQAEDEIAGICTAIGASFAGDLAATSTSGPGLALKSEAIGLAVMAELPLVVVDVQRGGPSTGLPTKSEQTDLLQALFGRNGESPVVVVAAATPTDCFEMAYKAAKIALEHMTPVILLTDAFIANGSSAWRVPNLAEYPDIRPNYVRPEMLEKGWKPYLRDEKTMVRYWALPGMEGFMHRLGGLEKDYTTSAISTDPANHQKMVDARKA
;
A
#
# COMPACT_ATOMS: atom_id res chain seq x y z
N MET A 1 48.12 -10.68 -10.49
CA MET A 1 46.87 -11.31 -10.95
C MET A 1 45.79 -10.82 -10.00
N LEU A 2 44.87 -9.98 -10.47
CA LEU A 2 43.70 -9.57 -9.68
C LEU A 2 42.84 -10.83 -9.51
N GLU A 3 42.62 -11.27 -8.27
CA GLU A 3 41.63 -12.30 -7.99
C GLU A 3 40.29 -11.83 -8.54
N THR A 4 39.75 -12.58 -9.51
CA THR A 4 38.42 -12.35 -10.06
C THR A 4 37.41 -12.47 -8.92
N THR A 5 36.69 -11.38 -8.64
CA THR A 5 35.58 -11.34 -7.68
C THR A 5 34.65 -12.53 -7.96
N LYS A 6 34.47 -13.43 -6.98
CA LYS A 6 33.58 -14.58 -7.12
C LYS A 6 32.13 -14.08 -7.12
N VAL A 7 31.58 -13.81 -8.29
CA VAL A 7 30.17 -13.51 -8.50
C VAL A 7 29.38 -14.82 -8.42
N LYS A 8 28.39 -14.88 -7.54
CA LYS A 8 27.46 -16.00 -7.44
C LYS A 8 26.10 -15.57 -8.00
N GLU A 9 25.65 -16.26 -9.04
CA GLU A 9 24.30 -16.07 -9.58
C GLU A 9 23.27 -16.67 -8.61
N LEU A 10 22.21 -15.91 -8.33
CA LEU A 10 21.06 -16.32 -7.52
C LEU A 10 19.77 -16.10 -8.31
N GLU A 11 18.84 -17.05 -8.23
CA GLU A 11 17.50 -16.90 -8.81
C GLU A 11 16.65 -15.87 -8.06
N GLN A 12 16.77 -15.87 -6.72
CA GLN A 12 16.02 -14.98 -5.83
C GLN A 12 16.82 -14.68 -4.56
N VAL A 13 16.56 -13.52 -3.95
CA VAL A 13 17.16 -13.12 -2.67
C VAL A 13 16.20 -12.27 -1.85
N VAL A 14 16.22 -12.47 -0.54
CA VAL A 14 15.48 -11.65 0.41
C VAL A 14 16.45 -10.81 1.23
N ILE A 15 16.30 -9.49 1.18
CA ILE A 15 17.14 -8.53 1.89
C ILE A 15 16.26 -7.76 2.88
N ARG A 16 16.71 -7.65 4.13
CA ARG A 16 16.00 -6.90 5.17
C ARG A 16 16.88 -5.79 5.70
N PHE A 17 16.42 -4.55 5.54
CA PHE A 17 17.00 -3.38 6.19
C PHE A 17 16.30 -3.17 7.52
N SER A 18 17.04 -3.04 8.62
CA SER A 18 16.43 -2.81 9.93
C SER A 18 17.25 -1.87 10.81
N GLY A 19 16.56 -0.97 11.49
CA GLY A 19 17.12 0.06 12.36
C GLY A 19 16.02 0.71 13.19
N ASP A 20 16.28 1.88 13.77
CA ASP A 20 15.27 2.59 14.54
C ASP A 20 14.27 3.31 13.63
N SER A 21 13.06 3.52 14.13
CA SER A 21 12.10 4.42 13.50
C SER A 21 12.73 5.81 13.29
N GLY A 22 12.73 6.28 12.05
CA GLY A 22 13.38 7.54 11.65
C GLY A 22 14.79 7.41 11.07
N ASP A 23 15.42 6.22 11.09
CA ASP A 23 16.71 6.01 10.42
C ASP A 23 16.58 5.86 8.88
N GLY A 24 15.35 5.84 8.36
CA GLY A 24 15.06 5.86 6.93
C GLY A 24 15.21 4.50 6.24
N MET A 25 14.95 3.39 6.94
CA MET A 25 14.95 2.05 6.34
C MET A 25 13.97 1.92 5.17
N GLN A 26 12.81 2.58 5.28
CA GLN A 26 11.81 2.67 4.21
C GLN A 26 12.37 3.34 2.93
N LEU A 27 13.18 4.38 3.11
CA LEU A 27 13.78 5.10 1.98
C LEU A 27 14.80 4.22 1.26
N VAL A 28 15.70 3.59 2.01
CA VAL A 28 16.73 2.70 1.45
C VAL A 28 16.10 1.52 0.73
N GLY A 29 15.13 0.87 1.37
CA GLY A 29 14.42 -0.27 0.79
C GLY A 29 13.70 0.09 -0.52
N ASN A 30 12.98 1.22 -0.55
CA ASN A 30 12.33 1.70 -1.77
C ASN A 30 13.33 2.07 -2.86
N MET A 31 14.46 2.72 -2.52
CA MET A 31 15.50 3.03 -3.51
C MET A 31 16.08 1.75 -4.11
N PHE A 32 16.44 0.79 -3.26
CA PHE A 32 17.00 -0.47 -3.72
C PHE A 32 16.03 -1.31 -4.58
N SER A 33 14.74 -1.30 -4.21
CA SER A 33 13.69 -1.98 -4.97
C SER A 33 13.53 -1.36 -6.37
N ASN A 34 13.49 -0.02 -6.46
CA ASN A 34 13.42 0.70 -7.73
C ASN A 34 14.65 0.46 -8.63
N LEU A 35 15.85 0.41 -8.04
CA LEU A 35 17.08 0.09 -8.78
C LEU A 35 17.00 -1.30 -9.41
N SER A 36 16.48 -2.27 -8.67
CA SER A 36 16.37 -3.65 -9.12
C SER A 36 15.25 -3.83 -10.15
N ALA A 37 14.11 -3.15 -9.97
CA ALA A 37 13.03 -3.13 -10.96
C ALA A 37 13.48 -2.52 -12.29
N PHE A 38 14.34 -1.48 -12.26
CA PHE A 38 14.89 -0.86 -13.47
C PHE A 38 15.74 -1.84 -14.30
N ILE A 39 16.43 -2.78 -13.65
CA ILE A 39 17.26 -3.81 -14.31
C ILE A 39 16.40 -4.97 -14.83
N GLY A 40 15.09 -4.97 -14.56
CA GLY A 40 14.16 -6.01 -14.99
C GLY A 40 13.99 -7.15 -13.98
N ASN A 41 14.34 -6.93 -12.70
CA ASN A 41 14.02 -7.91 -11.66
C ASN A 41 12.57 -7.77 -11.19
N SER A 42 11.94 -8.91 -10.89
CA SER A 42 10.67 -8.95 -10.18
C SER A 42 10.89 -8.57 -8.72
N ILE A 43 10.00 -7.74 -8.16
CA ILE A 43 10.12 -7.22 -6.79
C ILE A 43 8.84 -7.45 -5.98
N SER A 44 9.01 -7.79 -4.72
CA SER A 44 7.96 -7.72 -3.69
C SER A 44 8.55 -7.13 -2.43
N THR A 45 7.88 -6.14 -1.86
CA THR A 45 8.39 -5.41 -0.69
C THR A 45 7.44 -5.54 0.50
N PHE A 46 8.01 -5.45 1.70
CA PHE A 46 7.26 -5.43 2.94
C PHE A 46 7.82 -4.38 3.91
N PRO A 47 7.14 -3.22 4.01
CA PRO A 47 7.35 -2.24 5.06
C PRO A 47 6.92 -2.79 6.43
N ASP A 48 7.81 -2.75 7.42
CA ASP A 48 7.53 -3.18 8.79
C ASP A 48 7.71 -1.99 9.76
N TYR A 49 6.59 -1.48 10.26
CA TYR A 49 6.56 -0.33 11.16
C TYR A 49 6.32 -0.77 12.61
N PRO A 50 7.05 -0.18 13.58
CA PRO A 50 6.67 -0.30 14.98
C PRO A 50 5.34 0.42 15.23
N ALA A 51 4.61 0.01 16.27
CA ALA A 51 3.39 0.70 16.69
C ALA A 51 3.70 2.09 17.30
N GLU A 52 4.90 2.25 17.89
CA GLU A 52 5.33 3.51 18.50
C GLU A 52 5.96 4.45 17.46
N VAL A 53 5.38 5.65 17.33
CA VAL A 53 5.89 6.68 16.39
C VAL A 53 7.29 7.18 16.78
N ARG A 54 7.59 7.27 18.09
CA ARG A 54 8.89 7.72 18.63
C ARG A 54 9.30 6.91 19.86
N ALA A 55 9.60 5.63 19.65
CA ALA A 55 10.30 4.84 20.66
C ALA A 55 11.70 5.42 20.96
N PRO A 56 12.25 5.22 22.16
CA PRO A 56 13.64 5.56 22.44
C PRO A 56 14.60 4.82 21.49
N LYS A 57 15.66 5.49 21.04
CA LYS A 57 16.61 4.91 20.09
C LYS A 57 17.32 3.68 20.68
N GLY A 58 17.48 2.63 19.88
CA GLY A 58 18.13 1.39 20.26
C GLY A 58 17.30 0.46 21.14
N THR A 59 15.99 0.70 21.31
CA THR A 59 15.09 -0.22 22.01
C THR A 59 14.38 -1.16 21.04
N LEU A 60 13.90 -2.29 21.56
CA LEU A 60 13.19 -3.29 20.76
C LEU A 60 11.86 -2.78 20.21
N SER A 61 11.14 -1.90 20.93
CA SER A 61 9.85 -1.35 20.49
C SER A 61 9.98 -0.37 19.32
N GLY A 62 11.17 0.20 19.12
CA GLY A 62 11.45 1.18 18.07
C GLY A 62 11.94 0.61 16.75
N VAL A 63 12.12 -0.70 16.66
CA VAL A 63 12.69 -1.33 15.47
C VAL A 63 11.71 -1.21 14.30
N SER A 64 12.20 -0.62 13.21
CA SER A 64 11.54 -0.60 11.90
C SER A 64 12.34 -1.43 10.91
N GLY A 65 11.63 -2.07 10.00
CA GLY A 65 12.20 -2.90 8.95
C GLY A 65 11.66 -2.53 7.57
N PHE A 66 12.44 -2.84 6.54
CA PHE A 66 11.99 -2.92 5.16
C PHE A 66 12.57 -4.19 4.54
N GLN A 67 11.70 -5.08 4.09
CA GLN A 67 12.13 -6.28 3.38
C GLN A 67 11.91 -6.12 1.88
N VAL A 68 12.89 -6.57 1.10
CA VAL A 68 12.88 -6.59 -0.35
C VAL A 68 13.14 -8.03 -0.79
N HIS A 69 12.21 -8.61 -1.53
CA HIS A 69 12.44 -9.84 -2.28
C HIS A 69 12.69 -9.48 -3.73
N LEU A 70 13.85 -9.88 -4.24
CA LEU A 70 14.20 -9.74 -5.63
C LEU A 70 14.34 -11.12 -6.25
N GLY A 71 13.97 -11.22 -7.53
CA GLY A 71 14.19 -12.42 -8.30
C GLY A 71 14.24 -12.15 -9.78
N ALA A 72 14.78 -13.10 -10.51
CA ALA A 72 14.78 -13.09 -11.97
C ALA A 72 13.34 -13.00 -12.51
N GLU A 73 12.46 -13.89 -12.03
CA GLU A 73 11.02 -13.93 -12.30
C GLU A 73 10.28 -14.48 -11.06
N GLY A 74 8.95 -14.41 -11.05
CA GLY A 74 8.13 -15.20 -10.12
C GLY A 74 8.15 -14.76 -8.64
N VAL A 75 8.47 -13.49 -8.36
CA VAL A 75 8.43 -12.95 -6.99
C VAL A 75 7.02 -12.46 -6.65
N TYR A 76 6.29 -13.24 -5.87
CA TYR A 76 4.91 -12.94 -5.46
C TYR A 76 4.76 -12.61 -3.98
N THR A 77 5.77 -12.91 -3.17
CA THR A 77 5.78 -12.68 -1.72
C THR A 77 7.09 -11.99 -1.33
N PRO A 78 7.20 -11.36 -0.16
CA PRO A 78 8.41 -10.68 0.26
C PRO A 78 9.44 -11.68 0.84
N GLY A 79 9.12 -12.98 0.85
CA GLY A 79 9.91 -14.06 1.44
C GLY A 79 9.79 -14.17 2.98
N ASP A 80 9.88 -15.39 3.50
CA ASP A 80 9.72 -15.64 4.95
C ASP A 80 10.95 -15.25 5.76
N LYS A 81 12.15 -15.52 5.22
CA LYS A 81 13.42 -15.33 5.90
C LYS A 81 14.42 -14.63 4.98
N ALA A 82 15.09 -13.62 5.51
CA ALA A 82 16.11 -12.88 4.79
C ALA A 82 17.41 -13.67 4.61
N ASP A 83 17.94 -13.60 3.40
CA ASP A 83 19.30 -14.02 3.03
C ASP A 83 20.34 -13.00 3.49
N VAL A 84 19.97 -11.71 3.50
CA VAL A 84 20.82 -10.61 3.95
C VAL A 84 20.07 -9.75 4.95
N LEU A 85 20.64 -9.55 6.14
CA LEU A 85 20.16 -8.60 7.13
C LEU A 85 21.14 -7.44 7.24
N VAL A 86 20.64 -6.22 7.06
CA VAL A 86 21.37 -4.99 7.40
C VAL A 86 20.83 -4.49 8.75
N ALA A 87 21.60 -4.71 9.81
CA ALA A 87 21.25 -4.33 11.17
C ALA A 87 21.99 -3.04 11.59
N MET A 88 21.26 -1.93 11.69
CA MET A 88 21.84 -0.63 12.05
C MET A 88 22.25 -0.53 13.52
N ASN A 89 21.71 -1.39 14.38
CA ASN A 89 21.93 -1.45 15.83
C ASN A 89 21.61 -2.86 16.38
N PRO A 90 21.92 -3.15 17.66
CA PRO A 90 21.69 -4.47 18.26
C PRO A 90 20.21 -4.83 18.44
N ALA A 91 19.34 -3.85 18.65
CA ALA A 91 17.89 -4.09 18.73
C ALA A 91 17.34 -4.63 17.42
N ALA A 92 17.77 -4.06 16.29
CA ALA A 92 17.45 -4.54 14.95
C ALA A 92 17.93 -5.99 14.72
N LEU A 93 19.11 -6.35 15.23
CA LEU A 93 19.59 -7.73 15.19
C LEU A 93 18.69 -8.67 16.01
N LYS A 94 18.42 -8.31 17.27
CA LYS A 94 17.64 -9.13 18.21
C LYS A 94 16.20 -9.38 17.75
N VAL A 95 15.53 -8.35 17.22
CA VAL A 95 14.15 -8.47 16.72
C VAL A 95 14.05 -9.36 15.48
N ASN A 96 15.06 -9.30 14.59
CA ASN A 96 15.01 -9.98 13.30
C ASN A 96 15.71 -11.35 13.26
N VAL A 97 16.35 -11.79 14.34
CA VAL A 97 17.05 -13.10 14.43
C VAL A 97 16.18 -14.28 13.96
N LYS A 98 14.87 -14.24 14.25
CA LYS A 98 13.90 -15.27 13.85
C LYS A 98 13.54 -15.25 12.36
N ASN A 99 13.77 -14.11 11.71
CA ASN A 99 13.39 -13.80 10.32
C ASN A 99 14.59 -13.84 9.36
N ILE A 100 15.71 -14.47 9.74
CA ILE A 100 16.88 -14.67 8.89
C ILE A 100 17.16 -16.15 8.66
N LYS A 101 17.76 -16.49 7.51
CA LYS A 101 18.20 -17.86 7.23
C LYS A 101 19.43 -18.23 8.08
N LYS A 102 19.65 -19.53 8.29
CA LYS A 102 20.78 -20.02 9.13
C LYS A 102 22.14 -19.56 8.61
N ASN A 103 22.31 -19.49 7.30
CA ASN A 103 23.53 -19.08 6.60
C ASN A 103 23.42 -17.67 6.01
N ALA A 104 22.55 -16.82 6.58
CA ALA A 104 22.38 -15.46 6.11
C ALA A 104 23.66 -14.62 6.26
N VAL A 105 23.78 -13.58 5.45
CA VAL A 105 24.79 -12.53 5.60
C VAL A 105 24.21 -11.46 6.54
N VAL A 106 24.93 -11.14 7.61
CA VAL A 106 24.52 -10.09 8.55
C VAL A 106 25.53 -8.96 8.49
N ILE A 107 25.13 -7.85 7.87
CA ILE A 107 25.87 -6.60 7.85
C ILE A 107 25.43 -5.77 9.05
N PHE A 108 26.36 -5.36 9.90
CA PHE A 108 26.03 -4.60 11.11
C PHE A 108 27.00 -3.47 11.37
N ASP A 109 26.50 -2.38 11.95
CA ASP A 109 27.32 -1.22 12.30
C ASP A 109 28.09 -1.45 13.60
N THR A 110 29.38 -1.75 13.53
CA THR A 110 30.22 -2.00 14.73
C THR A 110 30.25 -0.82 15.68
N ASP A 111 30.13 0.41 15.16
CA ASP A 111 30.13 1.62 15.98
C ASP A 111 28.85 1.79 16.81
N SER A 112 27.80 1.03 16.49
CA SER A 112 26.52 1.01 17.20
C SER A 112 26.34 -0.24 18.08
N PHE A 113 27.39 -1.06 18.24
CA PHE A 113 27.38 -2.30 19.03
C PHE A 113 28.24 -2.17 20.30
N LEU A 114 28.25 -0.98 20.91
CA LEU A 114 28.94 -0.73 22.17
C LEU A 114 28.12 -1.28 23.36
N LYS A 115 28.77 -1.43 24.52
CA LYS A 115 28.13 -1.98 25.73
C LYS A 115 26.80 -1.29 26.08
N SER A 116 26.75 0.04 26.00
CA SER A 116 25.53 0.81 26.26
C SER A 116 24.38 0.53 25.28
N ASP A 117 24.70 0.15 24.04
CA ASP A 117 23.70 -0.14 23.01
C ASP A 117 23.20 -1.57 23.12
N LEU A 118 24.08 -2.50 23.50
CA LEU A 118 23.72 -3.87 23.88
C LEU A 118 22.76 -3.87 25.09
N GLU A 119 23.05 -3.08 26.12
CA GLU A 119 22.20 -2.93 27.31
C GLU A 119 20.80 -2.39 26.96
N LYS A 120 20.70 -1.36 26.09
CA LYS A 120 19.40 -0.83 25.62
C LYS A 120 18.58 -1.86 24.84
N ALA A 121 19.27 -2.71 24.08
CA ALA A 121 18.67 -3.83 23.35
C ALA A 121 18.46 -5.08 24.23
N LEU A 122 18.68 -4.96 25.55
CA LEU A 122 18.47 -6.01 26.54
C LEU A 122 19.35 -7.25 26.33
N PHE A 123 20.56 -7.10 25.82
CA PHE A 123 21.57 -8.16 25.81
C PHE A 123 22.21 -8.32 27.18
N THR A 124 22.60 -9.55 27.51
CA THR A 124 23.24 -9.88 28.80
C THR A 124 24.73 -10.14 28.66
N THR A 125 25.18 -10.41 27.44
CA THR A 125 26.58 -10.67 27.10
C THR A 125 27.13 -9.58 26.17
N ASN A 126 28.46 -9.53 26.05
CA ASN A 126 29.14 -8.66 25.08
C ASN A 126 29.23 -9.28 23.68
N ASP A 127 28.74 -10.52 23.50
CA ASP A 127 28.72 -11.22 22.21
C ASP A 127 27.26 -11.49 21.81
N PRO A 128 26.62 -10.54 21.11
CA PRO A 128 25.22 -10.67 20.73
C PRO A 128 24.99 -11.80 19.72
N PHE A 129 26.00 -12.19 18.94
CA PHE A 129 25.86 -13.28 17.96
C PHE A 129 25.88 -14.64 18.65
N ALA A 130 26.75 -14.84 19.64
CA ALA A 130 26.74 -16.06 20.46
C ALA A 130 25.46 -16.17 21.30
N GLU A 131 25.01 -15.09 21.95
CA GLU A 131 23.77 -15.06 22.74
C GLU A 131 22.54 -15.44 21.90
N LEU A 132 22.51 -15.03 20.64
CA LEU A 132 21.42 -15.32 19.70
C LEU A 132 21.59 -16.65 18.96
N GLY A 133 22.65 -17.42 19.21
CA GLY A 133 22.91 -18.68 18.53
C GLY A 133 23.22 -18.53 17.03
N LEU A 134 23.76 -17.39 16.61
CA LEU A 134 24.07 -17.05 15.22
C LEU A 134 25.47 -17.53 14.79
N GLY A 135 25.87 -18.74 15.17
CA GLY A 135 27.19 -19.29 14.84
C GLY A 135 27.37 -19.63 13.35
N SER A 136 26.28 -19.79 12.61
CA SER A 136 26.29 -20.19 11.19
C SER A 136 26.10 -19.04 10.20
N VAL A 137 25.85 -17.81 10.69
CA VAL A 137 25.69 -16.65 9.81
C VAL A 137 27.04 -16.10 9.39
N GLN A 138 27.08 -15.48 8.22
CA GLN A 138 28.24 -14.75 7.76
C GLN A 138 28.19 -13.32 8.30
N GLN A 139 29.05 -13.02 9.28
CA GLN A 139 29.13 -11.70 9.89
C GLN A 139 29.97 -10.74 9.03
N VAL A 140 29.42 -9.55 8.75
CA VAL A 140 30.09 -8.48 8.01
C VAL A 140 30.11 -7.22 8.89
N PRO A 141 31.15 -7.08 9.74
CA PRO A 141 31.31 -5.91 10.60
C PRO A 141 31.69 -4.69 9.77
N VAL A 142 30.97 -3.58 9.95
CA VAL A 142 31.27 -2.33 9.24
C VAL A 142 31.20 -1.15 10.21
N PRO A 143 32.23 -0.29 10.32
CA PRO A 143 32.18 0.93 11.13
C PRO A 143 31.42 2.05 10.39
N MET A 144 30.13 1.85 10.14
CA MET A 144 29.33 2.71 9.27
C MET A 144 29.29 4.14 9.79
N THR A 145 29.18 4.32 11.11
CA THR A 145 29.10 5.65 11.71
C THR A 145 30.39 6.45 11.50
N SER A 146 31.53 5.82 11.68
CA SER A 146 32.85 6.43 11.48
C SER A 146 33.08 6.73 10.00
N MET A 147 32.75 5.78 9.11
CA MET A 147 32.85 5.98 7.67
C MET A 147 31.98 7.13 7.17
N VAL A 148 30.75 7.25 7.65
CA VAL A 148 29.85 8.36 7.28
C VAL A 148 30.39 9.70 7.75
N LYS A 149 30.94 9.78 8.97
CA LYS A 149 31.57 11.01 9.47
C LYS A 149 32.74 11.44 8.60
N HIS A 150 33.66 10.53 8.31
CA HIS A 150 34.77 10.80 7.39
C HIS A 150 34.29 11.17 5.98
N ALA A 151 33.23 10.52 5.50
CA ALA A 151 32.67 10.81 4.19
C ALA A 151 32.15 12.25 4.09
N VAL A 152 31.60 12.83 5.14
CA VAL A 152 31.05 14.20 5.10
C VAL A 152 31.99 15.26 5.68
N GLU A 153 33.23 14.90 6.03
CA GLU A 153 34.23 15.87 6.46
C GLU A 153 34.45 16.93 5.38
N GLY A 154 34.42 18.21 5.79
CA GLY A 154 34.58 19.34 4.86
C GLY A 154 33.33 19.76 4.09
N THR A 155 32.20 19.05 4.18
CA THR A 155 30.95 19.44 3.48
C THR A 155 30.12 20.50 4.22
N GLY A 156 30.55 20.91 5.42
CA GLY A 156 29.87 21.91 6.25
C GLY A 156 28.56 21.42 6.90
N LEU A 157 28.23 20.12 6.82
CA LEU A 157 27.08 19.55 7.50
C LEU A 157 27.36 19.36 8.99
N ASP A 158 26.35 19.62 9.83
CA ASP A 158 26.43 19.27 11.23
C ASP A 158 26.44 17.74 11.42
N ALA A 159 27.01 17.28 12.54
CA ALA A 159 27.14 15.84 12.81
C ALA A 159 25.78 15.11 12.84
N LYS A 160 24.70 15.80 13.20
CA LYS A 160 23.36 15.21 13.29
C LYS A 160 22.74 15.00 11.91
N ALA A 161 22.96 15.90 10.96
CA ALA A 161 22.55 15.81 9.58
C ALA A 161 23.38 14.78 8.84
N ALA A 162 24.70 14.72 9.11
CA ALA A 162 25.60 13.69 8.59
C ALA A 162 25.10 12.27 8.92
N MET A 163 24.74 12.03 10.19
CA MET A 163 24.26 10.72 10.62
C MET A 163 22.94 10.29 9.97
N LYS A 164 22.13 11.22 9.44
CA LYS A 164 20.92 10.86 8.67
C LYS A 164 21.24 10.22 7.32
N SER A 165 22.47 10.38 6.81
CA SER A 165 22.94 9.77 5.58
C SER A 165 23.50 8.35 5.79
N LYS A 166 23.59 7.86 7.04
CA LYS A 166 24.09 6.49 7.35
C LYS A 166 23.34 5.42 6.57
N ASN A 167 22.05 5.63 6.34
CA ASN A 167 21.22 4.74 5.54
C ASN A 167 21.67 4.66 4.05
N MET A 168 22.22 5.73 3.47
CA MET A 168 22.79 5.73 2.13
C MET A 168 24.11 4.98 2.07
N PHE A 169 24.90 4.98 3.14
CA PHE A 169 26.12 4.16 3.21
C PHE A 169 25.77 2.68 3.11
N ALA A 170 24.75 2.26 3.87
CA ALA A 170 24.20 0.91 3.79
C ALA A 170 23.61 0.57 2.42
N LEU A 171 22.92 1.53 1.77
CA LEU A 171 22.47 1.35 0.38
C LEU A 171 23.65 1.11 -0.56
N GLY A 172 24.74 1.85 -0.43
CA GLY A 172 25.96 1.70 -1.23
C GLY A 172 26.58 0.31 -1.07
N LEU A 173 26.68 -0.18 0.16
CA LEU A 173 27.17 -1.54 0.45
C LEU A 173 26.29 -2.62 -0.17
N ILE A 174 24.97 -2.46 -0.11
CA ILE A 174 24.05 -3.42 -0.72
C ILE A 174 24.09 -3.34 -2.24
N CYS A 175 24.26 -2.14 -2.82
CA CYS A 175 24.52 -2.01 -4.25
C CYS A 175 25.80 -2.74 -4.66
N TRP A 176 26.89 -2.66 -3.87
CA TRP A 176 28.10 -3.44 -4.12
C TRP A 176 27.85 -4.95 -4.00
N LEU A 177 27.18 -5.37 -2.93
CA LEU A 177 26.92 -6.79 -2.65
C LEU A 177 26.09 -7.45 -3.77
N PHE A 178 25.19 -6.70 -4.40
CA PHE A 178 24.31 -7.19 -5.48
C PHE A 178 24.69 -6.70 -6.88
N ASP A 179 25.91 -6.17 -7.04
CA ASP A 179 26.43 -5.68 -8.33
C ASP A 179 25.45 -4.72 -9.03
N ARG A 180 24.96 -3.72 -8.29
CA ARG A 180 23.99 -2.73 -8.77
C ARG A 180 24.68 -1.41 -9.15
N PRO A 181 24.39 -0.86 -10.34
CA PRO A 181 24.95 0.40 -10.80
C PRO A 181 24.49 1.59 -9.93
N LEU A 182 25.43 2.46 -9.55
CA LEU A 182 25.15 3.61 -8.68
C LEU A 182 24.50 4.79 -9.41
N GLU A 183 24.65 4.89 -10.73
CA GLU A 183 24.21 6.03 -11.53
C GLU A 183 22.72 6.30 -11.35
N ARG A 184 21.92 5.23 -11.29
CA ARG A 184 20.48 5.32 -11.05
C ARG A 184 20.16 5.75 -9.62
N ALA A 185 20.91 5.26 -8.63
CA ALA A 185 20.72 5.64 -7.24
C ALA A 185 21.02 7.13 -7.04
N ILE A 186 22.05 7.64 -7.71
CA ILE A 186 22.42 9.05 -7.75
C ILE A 186 21.30 9.88 -8.39
N LEU A 187 20.74 9.45 -9.52
CA LEU A 187 19.61 10.15 -10.16
C LEU A 187 18.38 10.23 -9.24
N MET A 188 18.07 9.16 -8.50
CA MET A 188 16.99 9.17 -7.52
C MET A 188 17.25 10.16 -6.38
N LEU A 189 18.50 10.24 -5.90
CA LEU A 189 18.90 11.24 -4.90
C LEU A 189 18.76 12.66 -5.45
N GLN A 190 19.17 12.91 -6.69
CA GLN A 190 19.03 14.22 -7.34
C GLN A 190 17.56 14.64 -7.43
N ASN A 191 16.67 13.74 -7.83
CA ASN A 191 15.24 14.03 -7.88
C ASN A 191 14.64 14.33 -6.50
N LYS A 192 15.10 13.63 -5.46
CA LYS A 192 14.57 13.78 -4.09
C LYS A 192 15.14 14.99 -3.34
N PHE A 193 16.44 15.22 -3.44
CA PHE A 193 17.17 16.21 -2.66
C PHE A 193 17.71 17.37 -3.51
N GLY A 194 17.36 17.48 -4.79
CA GLY A 194 17.85 18.53 -5.70
C GLY A 194 17.60 19.96 -5.22
N LYS A 195 16.58 20.19 -4.38
CA LYS A 195 16.33 21.49 -3.74
C LYS A 195 17.25 21.80 -2.56
N LYS A 196 18.09 20.84 -2.12
CA LYS A 196 19.01 20.94 -0.98
C LYS A 196 20.40 20.42 -1.38
N PRO A 197 21.19 21.22 -2.12
CA PRO A 197 22.47 20.78 -2.71
C PRO A 197 23.45 20.15 -1.71
N SER A 198 23.63 20.76 -0.53
CA SER A 198 24.53 20.23 0.51
C SER A 198 24.11 18.85 1.03
N VAL A 199 22.81 18.61 1.18
CA VAL A 199 22.26 17.30 1.58
C VAL A 199 22.42 16.31 0.44
N LEU A 200 22.16 16.72 -0.80
CA LEU A 200 22.31 15.89 -1.99
C LEU A 200 23.76 15.41 -2.16
N GLU A 201 24.71 16.32 -2.16
CA GLU A 201 26.14 16.03 -2.33
C GLU A 201 26.65 15.07 -1.26
N ALA A 202 26.27 15.30 0.00
CA ALA A 202 26.64 14.42 1.09
C ALA A 202 26.03 13.02 0.94
N ASN A 203 24.75 12.90 0.55
CA ASN A 203 24.13 11.59 0.34
C ASN A 203 24.76 10.84 -0.84
N ILE A 204 25.10 11.53 -1.94
CA ILE A 204 25.80 10.93 -3.09
C ILE A 204 27.20 10.46 -2.67
N LYS A 205 27.93 11.28 -1.92
CA LYS A 205 29.27 10.93 -1.45
C LYS A 205 29.23 9.73 -0.51
N VAL A 206 28.34 9.74 0.49
CA VAL A 206 28.17 8.65 1.44
C VAL A 206 27.72 7.35 0.75
N LEU A 207 26.83 7.44 -0.25
CA LEU A 207 26.43 6.29 -1.08
C LEU A 207 27.63 5.69 -1.82
N THR A 208 28.40 6.54 -2.48
CA THR A 208 29.59 6.14 -3.26
C THR A 208 30.67 5.55 -2.34
N ASP A 209 30.91 6.16 -1.19
CA ASP A 209 31.89 5.67 -0.20
C ASP A 209 31.46 4.32 0.39
N GLY A 210 30.16 4.08 0.56
CA GLY A 210 29.62 2.77 0.95
C GLY A 210 29.88 1.67 -0.07
N TYR A 211 29.67 1.97 -1.37
CA TYR A 211 29.97 1.04 -2.46
C TYR A 211 31.48 0.75 -2.55
N ASN A 212 32.32 1.78 -2.47
CA ASN A 212 33.77 1.65 -2.50
C ASN A 212 34.32 0.89 -1.28
N TYR A 213 33.73 1.09 -0.10
CA TYR A 213 34.07 0.31 1.08
C TYR A 213 33.88 -1.18 0.82
N GLY A 214 32.76 -1.57 0.19
CA GLY A 214 32.53 -2.94 -0.28
C GLY A 214 33.66 -3.48 -1.15
N ASN A 215 34.11 -2.71 -2.14
CA ASN A 215 35.24 -3.13 -3.00
C ASN A 215 36.57 -3.28 -2.26
N ASN A 216 36.76 -2.52 -1.19
CA ASN A 216 38.02 -2.46 -0.45
C ASN A 216 38.07 -3.42 0.74
N ILE A 217 36.93 -3.88 1.24
CA ILE A 217 36.92 -4.94 2.24
C ILE A 217 37.27 -6.26 1.56
N HIS A 218 38.30 -6.93 2.07
CA HIS A 218 38.54 -8.35 1.79
C HIS A 218 37.49 -9.21 2.52
N ALA A 219 36.20 -8.83 2.42
CA ALA A 219 35.13 -9.59 3.01
C ALA A 219 35.03 -10.93 2.28
N SER A 220 34.93 -12.01 3.03
CA SER A 220 34.76 -13.36 2.48
C SER A 220 33.37 -13.59 1.86
N VAL A 221 32.61 -12.53 1.60
CA VAL A 221 31.25 -12.58 1.05
C VAL A 221 31.37 -12.47 -0.48
N SER A 222 30.81 -13.45 -1.18
CA SER A 222 30.66 -13.35 -2.64
C SER A 222 29.70 -12.23 -3.00
N THR A 223 29.99 -11.48 -4.05
CA THR A 223 28.98 -10.62 -4.67
C THR A 223 27.93 -11.50 -5.34
N PHE A 224 26.67 -11.10 -5.25
CA PHE A 224 25.56 -11.83 -5.81
C PHE A 224 25.05 -11.10 -7.04
N ARG A 225 24.71 -11.84 -8.10
CA ARG A 225 24.03 -11.27 -9.26
C ARG A 225 22.69 -11.96 -9.42
N ILE A 226 21.66 -11.15 -9.67
CA ILE A 226 20.32 -11.61 -10.03
C ILE A 226 20.06 -11.08 -11.42
N GLU A 227 20.03 -12.00 -12.39
CA GLU A 227 19.79 -11.66 -13.79
C GLU A 227 18.42 -10.99 -13.95
N GLY A 228 18.40 -9.89 -14.70
CA GLY A 228 17.17 -9.23 -15.11
C GLY A 228 16.61 -9.91 -16.36
N HIS A 229 15.29 -9.95 -16.49
CA HIS A 229 14.65 -10.39 -17.73
C HIS A 229 14.22 -9.19 -18.57
N ALA A 230 14.14 -9.37 -19.88
CA ALA A 230 13.59 -8.37 -20.77
C ALA A 230 12.08 -8.21 -20.48
N SER A 231 11.72 -7.17 -19.72
CA SER A 231 10.33 -6.80 -19.49
C SER A 231 9.59 -6.61 -20.81
N GLN A 232 8.30 -6.96 -20.83
CA GLN A 232 7.45 -6.64 -21.99
C GLN A 232 7.56 -5.13 -22.30
N PRO A 233 7.63 -4.71 -23.58
CA PRO A 233 7.71 -3.28 -23.90
C PRO A 233 6.55 -2.48 -23.28
N GLY A 234 6.87 -1.40 -22.56
CA GLY A 234 5.88 -0.57 -21.89
C GLY A 234 6.51 0.43 -20.93
N ILE A 235 5.66 1.27 -20.35
CA ILE A 235 6.07 2.19 -19.28
C ILE A 235 5.86 1.46 -17.95
N TYR A 236 6.92 1.33 -17.17
CA TYR A 236 6.87 0.72 -15.84
C TYR A 236 7.10 1.77 -14.77
N THR A 237 6.40 1.62 -13.66
CA THR A 237 6.65 2.35 -12.42
C THR A 237 6.48 1.41 -11.24
N ASP A 238 7.12 1.72 -10.12
CA ASP A 238 6.75 1.12 -8.84
C ASP A 238 5.39 1.67 -8.39
N ILE A 239 4.54 0.78 -7.87
CA ILE A 239 3.27 1.17 -7.27
C ILE A 239 3.00 0.32 -6.02
N ASN A 240 2.47 0.96 -4.98
CA ASN A 240 1.93 0.27 -3.82
C ASN A 240 0.41 0.09 -3.95
N GLY A 241 -0.17 -0.82 -3.16
CA GLY A 241 -1.59 -1.16 -3.28
C GLY A 241 -2.53 0.02 -3.04
N ASN A 242 -2.28 0.87 -2.03
CA ASN A 242 -3.15 2.03 -1.75
C ASN A 242 -3.18 3.02 -2.92
N LYS A 243 -2.02 3.30 -3.53
CA LYS A 243 -1.91 4.18 -4.69
C LYS A 243 -2.55 3.53 -5.93
N ALA A 244 -2.38 2.23 -6.12
CA ALA A 244 -3.02 1.49 -7.18
C ALA A 244 -4.55 1.53 -7.07
N THR A 245 -5.11 1.34 -5.86
CA THR A 245 -6.54 1.49 -5.60
C THR A 245 -7.04 2.89 -5.96
N ALA A 246 -6.33 3.95 -5.53
CA ALA A 246 -6.68 5.33 -5.88
C ALA A 246 -6.72 5.54 -7.39
N TYR A 247 -5.72 5.03 -8.12
CA TYR A 247 -5.65 5.14 -9.58
C TYR A 247 -6.74 4.32 -10.28
N GLY A 248 -7.09 3.14 -9.76
CA GLY A 248 -8.19 2.33 -10.30
C GLY A 248 -9.54 3.02 -10.18
N LEU A 249 -9.80 3.71 -9.06
CA LEU A 249 -11.01 4.53 -8.88
C LEU A 249 -11.07 5.70 -9.85
N VAL A 250 -9.94 6.41 -10.05
CA VAL A 250 -9.86 7.52 -11.01
C VAL A 250 -10.07 7.02 -12.44
N ALA A 251 -9.42 5.93 -12.82
CA ALA A 251 -9.59 5.32 -14.14
C ALA A 251 -11.04 4.90 -14.40
N ALA A 252 -11.72 4.36 -13.38
CA ALA A 252 -13.14 4.03 -13.48
C ALA A 252 -14.01 5.28 -13.62
N ALA A 253 -13.71 6.35 -12.88
CA ALA A 253 -14.42 7.62 -12.98
C ALA A 253 -14.31 8.20 -14.40
N GLU A 254 -13.10 8.22 -14.97
CA GLU A 254 -12.87 8.66 -16.35
C GLU A 254 -13.63 7.80 -17.37
N LYS A 255 -13.62 6.47 -17.20
CA LYS A 255 -14.31 5.53 -18.09
C LYS A 255 -15.83 5.51 -17.94
N ALA A 256 -16.35 6.01 -16.82
CA ALA A 256 -17.77 6.28 -16.60
C ALA A 256 -18.17 7.71 -17.02
N HIS A 257 -17.20 8.57 -17.36
CA HIS A 257 -17.37 10.01 -17.57
C HIS A 257 -18.02 10.73 -16.36
N LEU A 258 -17.64 10.33 -15.15
CA LEU A 258 -18.15 10.88 -13.90
C LEU A 258 -17.03 11.54 -13.07
N PRO A 259 -17.34 12.56 -12.27
CA PRO A 259 -16.45 12.99 -11.20
C PRO A 259 -16.27 11.87 -10.16
N LEU A 260 -15.11 11.83 -9.52
CA LEU A 260 -14.84 10.94 -8.38
C LEU A 260 -15.01 11.70 -7.08
N PHE A 261 -15.77 11.15 -6.14
CA PHE A 261 -15.90 11.67 -4.78
C PHE A 261 -15.43 10.66 -3.75
N LEU A 262 -14.52 11.06 -2.86
CA LEU A 262 -14.12 10.26 -1.69
C LEU A 262 -14.51 10.98 -0.40
N GLY A 263 -15.45 10.42 0.36
CA GLY A 263 -15.74 10.84 1.74
C GLY A 263 -15.14 9.84 2.73
N SER A 264 -14.19 10.22 3.57
CA SER A 264 -13.46 9.27 4.43
C SER A 264 -12.91 9.89 5.70
N TYR A 265 -12.66 9.05 6.71
CA TYR A 265 -11.96 9.41 7.93
C TYR A 265 -10.55 8.79 7.93
N PRO A 266 -9.50 9.50 8.38
CA PRO A 266 -8.14 8.95 8.42
C PRO A 266 -8.02 7.75 9.36
N ILE A 267 -7.68 6.58 8.83
CA ILE A 267 -7.40 5.35 9.57
C ILE A 267 -6.28 4.56 8.92
N THR A 268 -5.31 4.07 9.69
CA THR A 268 -4.25 3.17 9.18
C THR A 268 -4.85 1.81 8.81
N PRO A 269 -4.57 1.22 7.63
CA PRO A 269 -3.63 1.67 6.59
C PRO A 269 -4.29 2.45 5.43
N ALA A 270 -5.58 2.76 5.50
CA ALA A 270 -6.35 3.31 4.38
C ALA A 270 -6.14 4.81 4.09
N THR A 271 -5.58 5.58 5.02
CA THR A 271 -5.41 7.04 4.87
C THR A 271 -4.64 7.43 3.60
N ASP A 272 -3.71 6.60 3.12
CA ASP A 272 -2.92 6.94 1.94
C ASP A 272 -3.75 7.01 0.66
N ILE A 273 -4.91 6.32 0.59
CA ILE A 273 -5.85 6.46 -0.53
C ILE A 273 -6.39 7.90 -0.60
N LEU A 274 -6.77 8.47 0.55
CA LEU A 274 -7.21 9.86 0.66
C LEU A 274 -6.07 10.82 0.26
N HIS A 275 -4.85 10.58 0.74
CA HIS A 275 -3.69 11.40 0.40
C HIS A 275 -3.36 11.40 -1.09
N GLU A 276 -3.43 10.25 -1.76
CA GLU A 276 -3.18 10.14 -3.20
C GLU A 276 -4.28 10.82 -4.01
N LEU A 277 -5.56 10.56 -3.70
CA LEU A 277 -6.69 11.18 -4.40
C LEU A 277 -6.75 12.69 -4.22
N ALA A 278 -6.36 13.22 -3.06
CA ALA A 278 -6.34 14.66 -2.79
C ALA A 278 -5.36 15.45 -3.70
N LYS A 279 -4.39 14.75 -4.31
CA LYS A 279 -3.41 15.35 -5.24
C LYS A 279 -3.94 15.45 -6.68
N LEU A 280 -5.03 14.77 -7.02
CA LEU A 280 -5.51 14.56 -8.40
C LEU A 280 -6.77 15.39 -8.73
N LYS A 281 -6.87 16.61 -8.18
CA LYS A 281 -8.06 17.46 -8.35
C LYS A 281 -8.31 17.82 -9.81
N GLU A 282 -7.25 17.91 -10.59
CA GLU A 282 -7.25 18.14 -12.03
C GLU A 282 -7.96 17.03 -12.83
N LEU A 283 -8.14 15.85 -12.23
CA LEU A 283 -8.88 14.72 -12.81
C LEU A 283 -10.34 14.65 -12.30
N ASN A 284 -10.92 15.79 -11.92
CA ASN A 284 -12.27 15.90 -11.33
C ASN A 284 -12.46 15.07 -10.04
N VAL A 285 -11.39 14.89 -9.27
CA VAL A 285 -11.44 14.19 -7.97
C VAL A 285 -11.74 15.18 -6.85
N LYS A 286 -12.75 14.87 -6.05
CA LYS A 286 -13.11 15.58 -4.82
C LYS A 286 -12.87 14.66 -3.63
N THR A 287 -12.23 15.18 -2.60
CA THR A 287 -11.98 14.45 -1.35
C THR A 287 -12.49 15.25 -0.17
N VAL A 288 -13.11 14.57 0.79
CA VAL A 288 -13.57 15.15 2.06
C VAL A 288 -13.04 14.29 3.19
N GLN A 289 -12.20 14.92 4.03
CA GLN A 289 -11.84 14.35 5.32
C GLN A 289 -12.97 14.68 6.30
N ALA A 290 -13.71 13.65 6.68
CA ALA A 290 -14.80 13.77 7.64
C ALA A 290 -14.31 13.73 9.09
N GLU A 291 -15.20 14.06 10.02
CA GLU A 291 -15.00 14.03 11.47
C GLU A 291 -14.95 12.61 12.06
N ASP A 292 -15.66 11.66 11.42
CA ASP A 292 -15.70 10.24 11.76
C ASP A 292 -16.07 9.37 10.54
N GLU A 293 -16.07 8.05 10.72
CA GLU A 293 -16.40 7.11 9.66
C GLU A 293 -17.85 7.17 9.18
N ILE A 294 -18.79 7.55 10.05
CA ILE A 294 -20.23 7.65 9.74
C ILE A 294 -20.45 8.84 8.81
N ALA A 295 -19.96 10.03 9.18
CA ALA A 295 -19.97 11.21 8.34
C ALA A 295 -19.24 10.98 7.01
N GLY A 296 -18.11 10.25 7.04
CA GLY A 296 -17.36 9.88 5.84
C GLY A 296 -18.20 9.09 4.82
N ILE A 297 -18.91 8.05 5.25
CA ILE A 297 -19.75 7.29 4.31
C ILE A 297 -21.04 8.04 3.94
N CYS A 298 -21.65 8.77 4.87
CA CYS A 298 -22.86 9.54 4.59
C CYS A 298 -22.64 10.62 3.51
N THR A 299 -21.49 11.30 3.54
CA THR A 299 -21.11 12.24 2.48
C THR A 299 -20.89 11.54 1.14
N ALA A 300 -20.28 10.35 1.13
CA ALA A 300 -20.12 9.55 -0.08
C ALA A 300 -21.46 9.08 -0.67
N ILE A 301 -22.41 8.65 0.16
CA ILE A 301 -23.79 8.31 -0.28
C ILE A 301 -24.49 9.54 -0.87
N GLY A 302 -24.32 10.71 -0.26
CA GLY A 302 -24.85 11.97 -0.81
C GLY A 302 -24.25 12.30 -2.18
N ALA A 303 -22.94 12.11 -2.37
CA ALA A 303 -22.28 12.30 -3.65
C ALA A 303 -22.74 11.29 -4.71
N SER A 304 -22.93 10.03 -4.32
CA SER A 304 -23.54 9.00 -5.18
C SER A 304 -24.95 9.40 -5.61
N PHE A 305 -25.79 9.86 -4.68
CA PHE A 305 -27.12 10.37 -5.04
C PHE A 305 -27.05 11.55 -6.03
N ALA A 306 -26.03 12.41 -5.92
CA ALA A 306 -25.81 13.56 -6.79
C ALA A 306 -25.23 13.21 -8.18
N GLY A 307 -24.80 11.96 -8.41
CA GLY A 307 -24.28 11.52 -9.70
C GLY A 307 -22.77 11.36 -9.80
N ASP A 308 -22.02 11.53 -8.71
CA ASP A 308 -20.58 11.25 -8.71
C ASP A 308 -20.34 9.72 -8.58
N LEU A 309 -19.24 9.21 -9.15
CA LEU A 309 -18.72 7.91 -8.70
C LEU A 309 -18.21 8.13 -7.27
N ALA A 310 -18.95 7.60 -6.29
CA ALA A 310 -18.62 7.81 -4.89
C ALA A 310 -17.89 6.60 -4.29
N ALA A 311 -16.92 6.91 -3.42
CA ALA A 311 -16.18 5.94 -2.66
C ALA A 311 -15.95 6.40 -1.20
N THR A 312 -15.66 5.43 -0.34
CA THR A 312 -15.15 5.67 1.03
C THR A 312 -14.06 4.64 1.32
N SER A 313 -12.99 5.04 2.00
CA SER A 313 -11.91 4.14 2.43
C SER A 313 -11.88 4.00 3.95
N THR A 314 -11.55 2.80 4.43
CA THR A 314 -11.57 2.46 5.85
C THR A 314 -10.76 1.18 6.16
N SER A 315 -10.83 0.72 7.39
CA SER A 315 -10.34 -0.59 7.86
C SER A 315 -11.39 -1.20 8.81
N GLY A 316 -11.18 -2.44 9.29
CA GLY A 316 -12.14 -3.20 10.11
C GLY A 316 -13.00 -2.41 11.11
N PRO A 317 -12.44 -1.59 12.03
CA PRO A 317 -13.23 -0.81 12.98
C PRO A 317 -14.17 0.20 12.31
N GLY A 318 -13.69 0.86 11.27
CA GLY A 318 -14.46 1.84 10.55
C GLY A 318 -15.51 1.21 9.64
N LEU A 319 -15.23 0.02 9.07
CA LEU A 319 -16.25 -0.77 8.37
C LEU A 319 -17.42 -1.13 9.31
N ALA A 320 -17.15 -1.44 10.58
CA ALA A 320 -18.20 -1.71 11.57
C ALA A 320 -19.10 -0.48 11.77
N LEU A 321 -18.51 0.71 11.93
CA LEU A 321 -19.26 1.97 12.07
C LEU A 321 -20.06 2.34 10.82
N LYS A 322 -19.56 1.99 9.63
CA LYS A 322 -20.24 2.28 8.35
C LYS A 322 -21.42 1.35 8.06
N SER A 323 -21.61 0.27 8.81
CA SER A 323 -22.55 -0.81 8.46
C SER A 323 -24.00 -0.32 8.27
N GLU A 324 -24.48 0.58 9.13
CA GLU A 324 -25.83 1.17 9.00
C GLU A 324 -25.98 1.94 7.68
N ALA A 325 -25.00 2.79 7.35
CA ALA A 325 -25.02 3.60 6.14
C ALA A 325 -24.84 2.75 4.86
N ILE A 326 -24.07 1.66 4.91
CA ILE A 326 -24.03 0.69 3.80
C ILE A 326 -25.43 0.08 3.62
N GLY A 327 -26.13 -0.25 4.70
CA GLY A 327 -27.53 -0.70 4.65
C GLY A 327 -28.45 0.32 3.97
N LEU A 328 -28.26 1.62 4.24
CA LEU A 328 -28.96 2.69 3.53
C LEU A 328 -28.62 2.71 2.03
N ALA A 329 -27.35 2.54 1.64
CA ALA A 329 -26.94 2.50 0.24
C ALA A 329 -27.56 1.31 -0.51
N VAL A 330 -27.67 0.15 0.13
CA VAL A 330 -28.40 -1.01 -0.40
C VAL A 330 -29.88 -0.70 -0.57
N MET A 331 -30.53 -0.17 0.47
CA MET A 331 -31.96 0.13 0.43
C MET A 331 -32.31 1.20 -0.61
N ALA A 332 -31.45 2.22 -0.76
CA ALA A 332 -31.62 3.29 -1.73
C ALA A 332 -31.14 2.92 -3.14
N GLU A 333 -30.50 1.74 -3.31
CA GLU A 333 -29.91 1.26 -4.55
C GLU A 333 -29.03 2.32 -5.21
N LEU A 334 -27.99 2.69 -4.46
CA LEU A 334 -27.00 3.69 -4.87
C LEU A 334 -25.63 3.04 -5.10
N PRO A 335 -24.93 3.41 -6.19
CA PRO A 335 -23.59 2.91 -6.47
C PRO A 335 -22.60 3.49 -5.45
N LEU A 336 -21.87 2.63 -4.74
CA LEU A 336 -20.88 3.06 -3.76
C LEU A 336 -19.74 2.05 -3.68
N VAL A 337 -18.50 2.51 -3.74
CA VAL A 337 -17.33 1.65 -3.46
C VAL A 337 -16.85 1.87 -2.03
N VAL A 338 -16.85 0.82 -1.21
CA VAL A 338 -16.29 0.83 0.14
C VAL A 338 -14.97 0.07 0.11
N VAL A 339 -13.86 0.77 0.22
CA VAL A 339 -12.53 0.15 0.29
C VAL A 339 -12.22 -0.17 1.75
N ASP A 340 -12.17 -1.44 2.09
CA ASP A 340 -11.75 -1.93 3.40
C ASP A 340 -10.32 -2.47 3.31
N VAL A 341 -9.38 -1.69 3.83
CA VAL A 341 -7.97 -2.06 3.92
C VAL A 341 -7.76 -2.79 5.24
N GLN A 342 -7.91 -4.11 5.21
CA GLN A 342 -7.91 -4.95 6.39
C GLN A 342 -6.61 -4.86 7.18
N ARG A 343 -6.72 -4.95 8.51
CA ARG A 343 -5.59 -4.96 9.45
C ARG A 343 -5.90 -5.88 10.63
N GLY A 344 -4.92 -6.16 11.47
CA GLY A 344 -5.10 -7.05 12.62
C GLY A 344 -6.20 -6.58 13.57
N GLY A 345 -7.15 -7.46 13.87
CA GLY A 345 -8.27 -7.25 14.79
C GLY A 345 -8.15 -8.08 16.07
N PRO A 346 -9.23 -8.22 16.88
CA PRO A 346 -10.48 -7.45 16.85
C PRO A 346 -10.35 -6.07 17.52
N SER A 347 -11.40 -5.24 17.46
CA SER A 347 -11.40 -3.88 18.01
C SER A 347 -10.25 -3.05 17.41
N THR A 348 -9.48 -2.30 18.22
CA THR A 348 -8.28 -1.61 17.73
C THR A 348 -7.26 -2.57 17.10
N GLY A 349 -7.15 -3.77 17.68
CA GLY A 349 -6.27 -4.85 17.25
C GLY A 349 -4.80 -4.43 17.11
N LEU A 350 -4.22 -4.72 15.94
CA LEU A 350 -2.84 -4.45 15.57
C LEU A 350 -2.81 -3.52 14.34
N PRO A 351 -2.93 -2.18 14.52
CA PRO A 351 -3.12 -1.26 13.41
C PRO A 351 -2.07 -1.29 12.29
N THR A 352 -0.85 -1.72 12.62
CA THR A 352 0.29 -1.79 11.69
C THR A 352 0.58 -3.21 11.18
N LYS A 353 -0.24 -4.20 11.54
CA LYS A 353 -0.08 -5.59 11.10
C LYS A 353 -1.21 -5.98 10.17
N SER A 354 -0.88 -6.77 9.16
CA SER A 354 -1.86 -7.28 8.21
C SER A 354 -2.57 -8.50 8.78
N GLU A 355 -3.86 -8.59 8.48
CA GLU A 355 -4.72 -9.73 8.75
C GLU A 355 -5.91 -9.65 7.79
N GLN A 356 -6.51 -10.79 7.44
CA GLN A 356 -7.63 -10.87 6.48
C GLN A 356 -8.89 -11.43 7.17
N THR A 357 -9.31 -10.78 8.26
CA THR A 357 -10.39 -11.26 9.14
C THR A 357 -11.72 -10.54 8.98
N ASP A 358 -11.81 -9.56 8.09
CA ASP A 358 -13.02 -8.73 8.00
C ASP A 358 -14.06 -9.30 7.01
N LEU A 359 -13.77 -10.41 6.34
CA LEU A 359 -14.66 -11.04 5.34
C LEU A 359 -16.08 -11.29 5.88
N LEU A 360 -16.21 -11.83 7.09
CA LEU A 360 -17.54 -12.10 7.67
C LEU A 360 -18.28 -10.82 8.02
N GLN A 361 -17.58 -9.77 8.45
CA GLN A 361 -18.16 -8.45 8.68
C GLN A 361 -18.58 -7.80 7.35
N ALA A 362 -17.78 -7.93 6.30
CA ALA A 362 -18.12 -7.47 4.97
C ALA A 362 -19.36 -8.18 4.41
N LEU A 363 -19.53 -9.49 4.65
CA LEU A 363 -20.68 -10.26 4.18
C LEU A 363 -21.93 -10.08 5.04
N PHE A 364 -21.80 -9.99 6.36
CA PHE A 364 -22.92 -10.14 7.31
C PHE A 364 -23.00 -9.06 8.39
N GLY A 365 -22.16 -8.02 8.35
CA GLY A 365 -22.12 -6.98 9.39
C GLY A 365 -23.31 -6.01 9.41
N ARG A 366 -24.24 -6.13 8.45
CA ARG A 366 -25.41 -5.25 8.29
C ARG A 366 -26.67 -5.92 8.81
N ASN A 367 -27.64 -5.11 9.24
CA ASN A 367 -28.94 -5.59 9.69
C ASN A 367 -29.85 -5.98 8.50
N GLY A 368 -30.67 -7.01 8.70
CA GLY A 368 -31.63 -7.50 7.70
C GLY A 368 -30.95 -8.16 6.48
N GLU A 369 -31.76 -8.47 5.47
CA GLU A 369 -31.27 -9.01 4.20
C GLU A 369 -30.72 -7.88 3.33
N SER A 370 -29.45 -7.54 3.56
CA SER A 370 -28.74 -6.43 2.91
C SER A 370 -27.54 -6.96 2.09
N PRO A 371 -27.80 -7.52 0.89
CA PRO A 371 -26.75 -8.07 0.05
C PRO A 371 -25.85 -6.95 -0.49
N VAL A 372 -24.55 -7.22 -0.53
CA VAL A 372 -23.54 -6.36 -1.16
C VAL A 372 -22.60 -7.25 -1.95
N VAL A 373 -22.01 -6.71 -3.00
CA VAL A 373 -20.94 -7.41 -3.71
C VAL A 373 -19.65 -7.24 -2.93
N VAL A 374 -18.88 -8.32 -2.77
CA VAL A 374 -17.56 -8.29 -2.15
C VAL A 374 -16.53 -8.80 -3.14
N VAL A 375 -15.50 -8.00 -3.42
CA VAL A 375 -14.34 -8.37 -4.23
C VAL A 375 -13.07 -8.18 -3.40
N ALA A 376 -12.00 -8.90 -3.72
CA ALA A 376 -10.73 -8.79 -3.00
C ALA A 376 -9.56 -8.70 -3.98
N ALA A 377 -8.57 -7.86 -3.66
CA ALA A 377 -7.33 -7.75 -4.42
C ALA A 377 -6.29 -8.77 -3.93
N ALA A 378 -5.55 -9.37 -4.86
CA ALA A 378 -4.54 -10.38 -4.53
C ALA A 378 -3.11 -9.82 -4.42
N THR A 379 -2.82 -8.69 -5.08
CA THR A 379 -1.48 -8.09 -5.15
C THR A 379 -1.56 -6.56 -5.18
N PRO A 380 -0.45 -5.84 -4.93
CA PRO A 380 -0.42 -4.38 -5.05
C PRO A 380 -0.89 -3.86 -6.43
N THR A 381 -0.58 -4.58 -7.52
CA THR A 381 -1.01 -4.19 -8.87
C THR A 381 -2.47 -4.54 -9.13
N ASP A 382 -2.96 -5.67 -8.59
CA ASP A 382 -4.36 -6.10 -8.71
C ASP A 382 -5.32 -5.18 -7.94
N CYS A 383 -4.84 -4.40 -6.96
CA CYS A 383 -5.61 -3.32 -6.34
C CYS A 383 -6.18 -2.33 -7.36
N PHE A 384 -5.44 -2.02 -8.44
CA PHE A 384 -5.95 -1.18 -9.52
C PHE A 384 -7.11 -1.85 -10.26
N GLU A 385 -6.93 -3.11 -10.66
CA GLU A 385 -7.94 -3.91 -11.38
C GLU A 385 -9.22 -4.08 -10.57
N MET A 386 -9.08 -4.42 -9.30
CA MET A 386 -10.22 -4.66 -8.42
C MET A 386 -10.95 -3.38 -8.03
N ALA A 387 -10.24 -2.26 -7.89
CA ALA A 387 -10.89 -0.95 -7.72
C ALA A 387 -11.69 -0.56 -8.97
N TYR A 388 -11.13 -0.78 -10.16
CA TYR A 388 -11.83 -0.55 -11.42
C TYR A 388 -13.08 -1.43 -11.56
N LYS A 389 -12.93 -2.73 -11.31
CA LYS A 389 -14.04 -3.70 -11.36
C LYS A 389 -15.11 -3.40 -10.30
N ALA A 390 -14.71 -3.03 -9.08
CA ALA A 390 -15.65 -2.66 -8.02
C ALA A 390 -16.49 -1.44 -8.42
N ALA A 391 -15.86 -0.41 -8.98
CA ALA A 391 -16.56 0.78 -9.49
C ALA A 391 -17.49 0.44 -10.66
N LYS A 392 -17.03 -0.39 -11.61
CA LYS A 392 -17.86 -0.86 -12.73
C LYS A 392 -19.09 -1.61 -12.24
N ILE A 393 -18.91 -2.56 -11.32
CA ILE A 393 -20.02 -3.32 -10.73
C ILE A 393 -20.98 -2.37 -9.99
N ALA A 394 -20.44 -1.47 -9.16
CA ALA A 394 -21.25 -0.54 -8.38
C ALA A 394 -22.16 0.29 -9.29
N LEU A 395 -21.58 0.90 -10.33
CA LEU A 395 -22.28 1.78 -11.26
C LEU A 395 -23.24 1.06 -12.21
N GLU A 396 -22.87 -0.12 -12.73
CA GLU A 396 -23.71 -0.85 -13.70
C GLU A 396 -24.83 -1.65 -13.02
N HIS A 397 -24.67 -2.01 -11.75
CA HIS A 397 -25.67 -2.75 -10.98
C HIS A 397 -26.36 -1.92 -9.90
N MET A 398 -26.04 -0.63 -9.75
CA MET A 398 -26.66 0.30 -8.79
C MET A 398 -26.66 -0.25 -7.34
N THR A 399 -25.53 -0.82 -6.93
CA THR A 399 -25.37 -1.51 -5.64
C THR A 399 -24.05 -1.14 -4.98
N PRO A 400 -23.95 -1.11 -3.64
CA PRO A 400 -22.66 -0.96 -2.98
C PRO A 400 -21.77 -2.18 -3.18
N VAL A 401 -20.47 -1.92 -3.37
CA VAL A 401 -19.41 -2.94 -3.53
C VAL A 401 -18.36 -2.71 -2.47
N ILE A 402 -18.03 -3.75 -1.71
CA ILE A 402 -16.91 -3.75 -0.77
C ILE A 402 -15.68 -4.31 -1.49
N LEU A 403 -14.64 -3.50 -1.59
CA LEU A 403 -13.31 -3.91 -2.03
C LEU A 403 -12.45 -4.22 -0.81
N LEU A 404 -12.16 -5.50 -0.60
CA LEU A 404 -11.21 -5.96 0.39
C LEU A 404 -9.78 -5.87 -0.15
N THR A 405 -8.95 -5.10 0.53
CA THR A 405 -7.50 -5.20 0.44
C THR A 405 -6.97 -5.53 1.84
N ASP A 406 -5.66 -5.45 2.06
CA ASP A 406 -5.09 -5.65 3.38
C ASP A 406 -3.81 -4.82 3.56
N ALA A 407 -3.38 -4.62 4.80
CA ALA A 407 -2.22 -3.80 5.14
C ALA A 407 -0.92 -4.29 4.49
N PHE A 408 -0.83 -5.57 4.14
CA PHE A 408 0.32 -6.16 3.49
C PHE A 408 0.42 -5.67 2.04
N ILE A 409 -0.62 -5.88 1.22
CA ILE A 409 -0.61 -5.43 -0.18
C ILE A 409 -0.78 -3.91 -0.33
N ALA A 410 -1.46 -3.26 0.61
CA ALA A 410 -1.67 -1.81 0.60
C ALA A 410 -0.35 -1.03 0.72
N ASN A 411 0.55 -1.52 1.57
CA ASN A 411 1.86 -0.90 1.82
C ASN A 411 2.98 -1.50 0.97
N GLY A 412 2.87 -2.78 0.58
CA GLY A 412 3.80 -3.44 -0.31
C GLY A 412 3.76 -2.84 -1.71
N SER A 413 4.92 -2.83 -2.36
CA SER A 413 5.07 -2.37 -3.74
C SER A 413 5.41 -3.51 -4.69
N SER A 414 5.07 -3.31 -5.96
CA SER A 414 5.47 -4.18 -7.05
C SER A 414 5.73 -3.36 -8.31
N ALA A 415 6.56 -3.90 -9.21
CA ALA A 415 6.74 -3.31 -10.53
C ALA A 415 5.42 -3.38 -11.30
N TRP A 416 4.91 -2.23 -11.72
CA TRP A 416 3.63 -2.10 -12.41
C TRP A 416 3.84 -1.57 -13.81
N ARG A 417 3.34 -2.33 -14.80
CA ARG A 417 3.20 -1.87 -16.16
C ARG A 417 1.99 -0.96 -16.21
N VAL A 418 2.21 0.31 -16.57
CA VAL A 418 1.12 1.29 -16.65
C VAL A 418 0.11 0.81 -17.70
N PRO A 419 -1.18 0.64 -17.32
CA PRO A 419 -2.20 0.12 -18.20
C PRO A 419 -2.56 1.12 -19.29
N ASN A 420 -2.91 0.61 -20.46
CA ASN A 420 -3.49 1.41 -21.52
C ASN A 420 -5.01 1.55 -21.29
N LEU A 421 -5.46 2.71 -20.79
CA LEU A 421 -6.89 2.94 -20.49
C LEU A 421 -7.81 2.80 -21.71
N ALA A 422 -7.29 2.93 -22.94
CA ALA A 422 -8.07 2.70 -24.15
C ALA A 422 -8.53 1.24 -24.29
N GLU A 423 -7.81 0.29 -23.67
CA GLU A 423 -8.12 -1.15 -23.70
C GLU A 423 -9.08 -1.57 -22.59
N TYR A 424 -9.36 -0.69 -21.62
CA TYR A 424 -10.28 -1.01 -20.52
C TYR A 424 -11.74 -0.91 -20.98
N PRO A 425 -12.64 -1.76 -20.44
CA PRO A 425 -14.04 -1.78 -20.85
C PRO A 425 -14.78 -0.54 -20.33
N ASP A 426 -15.55 0.15 -21.16
CA ASP A 426 -16.34 1.30 -20.69
C ASP A 426 -17.26 0.92 -19.52
N ILE A 427 -17.58 1.91 -18.68
CA ILE A 427 -18.53 1.76 -17.56
C ILE A 427 -19.79 2.53 -17.91
N ARG A 428 -20.94 1.84 -17.94
CA ARG A 428 -22.20 2.40 -18.46
C ARG A 428 -23.31 2.29 -17.42
N PRO A 429 -23.45 3.29 -16.52
CA PRO A 429 -24.55 3.31 -15.57
C PRO A 429 -25.91 3.31 -16.27
N ASN A 430 -26.91 2.70 -15.64
CA ASN A 430 -28.24 2.55 -16.23
C ASN A 430 -29.08 3.83 -16.05
N TYR A 431 -28.81 4.89 -16.81
CA TYR A 431 -29.51 6.17 -16.65
C TYR A 431 -30.97 6.15 -17.12
N VAL A 432 -31.78 7.00 -16.50
CA VAL A 432 -33.12 7.33 -17.00
C VAL A 432 -33.07 8.00 -18.37
N ARG A 433 -34.13 7.79 -19.16
CA ARG A 433 -34.27 8.39 -20.50
C ARG A 433 -35.59 9.18 -20.61
N PRO A 434 -35.63 10.30 -21.34
CA PRO A 434 -36.82 11.18 -21.40
C PRO A 434 -38.13 10.46 -21.73
N GLU A 435 -38.11 9.45 -22.62
CA GLU A 435 -39.30 8.67 -22.99
C GLU A 435 -39.91 7.87 -21.83
N MET A 436 -39.17 7.68 -20.73
CA MET A 436 -39.70 7.05 -19.52
C MET A 436 -40.69 7.96 -18.79
N LEU A 437 -40.58 9.29 -18.93
CA LEU A 437 -41.52 10.23 -18.31
C LEU A 437 -42.93 10.07 -18.88
N GLU A 438 -43.04 9.89 -20.20
CA GLU A 438 -44.32 9.63 -20.89
C GLU A 438 -44.98 8.34 -20.42
N LYS A 439 -44.17 7.36 -20.00
CA LYS A 439 -44.61 6.07 -19.45
C LYS A 439 -44.85 6.10 -17.94
N GLY A 440 -44.80 7.28 -17.32
CA GLY A 440 -45.06 7.46 -15.89
C GLY A 440 -43.93 6.93 -15.01
N TRP A 441 -42.67 7.22 -15.37
CA TRP A 441 -41.46 6.84 -14.63
C TRP A 441 -41.62 6.95 -13.11
N LYS A 442 -41.05 5.95 -12.41
CA LYS A 442 -40.97 5.89 -10.94
C LYS A 442 -39.53 5.61 -10.51
N PRO A 443 -39.10 6.10 -9.34
CA PRO A 443 -37.70 6.02 -8.90
C PRO A 443 -37.12 4.61 -8.78
N TYR A 444 -37.96 3.61 -8.53
CA TYR A 444 -37.60 2.17 -8.46
C TYR A 444 -38.01 1.40 -9.72
N LEU A 445 -38.26 2.10 -10.84
CA LEU A 445 -38.39 1.44 -12.13
C LEU A 445 -37.07 0.74 -12.48
N ARG A 446 -37.16 -0.53 -12.85
CA ARG A 446 -36.03 -1.41 -13.17
C ARG A 446 -36.09 -1.88 -14.61
N ASP A 447 -34.94 -2.25 -15.13
CA ASP A 447 -34.85 -3.04 -16.35
C ASP A 447 -35.35 -4.48 -16.08
N GLU A 448 -36.22 -5.00 -16.94
CA GLU A 448 -36.83 -6.32 -16.73
C GLU A 448 -35.84 -7.49 -16.87
N LYS A 449 -34.71 -7.28 -17.55
CA LYS A 449 -33.70 -8.33 -17.77
C LYS A 449 -32.62 -8.29 -16.70
N THR A 450 -32.13 -7.09 -16.37
CA THR A 450 -31.03 -6.94 -15.42
C THR A 450 -31.50 -6.71 -13.99
N MET A 451 -32.78 -6.37 -13.79
CA MET A 451 -33.36 -5.96 -12.50
C MET A 451 -32.76 -4.67 -11.91
N VAL A 452 -31.83 -4.03 -12.63
CA VAL A 452 -31.15 -2.81 -12.22
C VAL A 452 -32.09 -1.62 -12.38
N ARG A 453 -32.20 -0.82 -11.32
CA ARG A 453 -32.95 0.43 -11.28
C ARG A 453 -32.37 1.46 -12.24
N TYR A 454 -33.22 2.29 -12.86
CA TYR A 454 -32.74 3.42 -13.66
C TYR A 454 -32.31 4.59 -12.77
N TRP A 455 -31.08 5.06 -12.95
CA TRP A 455 -30.48 6.14 -12.18
C TRP A 455 -30.92 7.51 -12.71
N ALA A 456 -31.67 8.24 -11.89
CA ALA A 456 -31.99 9.65 -12.13
C ALA A 456 -31.06 10.53 -11.29
N LEU A 457 -30.52 11.57 -11.90
CA LEU A 457 -29.67 12.54 -11.21
C LEU A 457 -30.49 13.77 -10.80
N PRO A 458 -30.24 14.35 -9.61
CA PRO A 458 -30.79 15.64 -9.23
C PRO A 458 -30.50 16.71 -10.28
N GLY A 459 -31.52 17.48 -10.65
CA GLY A 459 -31.43 18.52 -11.68
C GLY A 459 -31.88 18.08 -13.08
N MET A 460 -32.12 16.79 -13.31
CA MET A 460 -32.75 16.31 -14.54
C MET A 460 -34.24 16.68 -14.57
N GLU A 461 -34.67 17.45 -15.57
CA GLU A 461 -36.05 17.90 -15.72
C GLU A 461 -37.04 16.73 -15.78
N GLY A 462 -38.13 16.80 -15.00
CA GLY A 462 -39.16 15.75 -14.94
C GLY A 462 -38.84 14.55 -14.06
N PHE A 463 -37.58 14.34 -13.66
CA PHE A 463 -37.13 13.19 -12.85
C PHE A 463 -37.04 13.47 -11.35
N MET A 464 -37.89 14.34 -10.82
CA MET A 464 -37.92 14.63 -9.39
C MET A 464 -38.27 13.37 -8.59
N HIS A 465 -37.44 13.03 -7.60
CA HIS A 465 -37.61 11.80 -6.83
C HIS A 465 -37.07 11.90 -5.41
N ARG A 466 -37.44 10.91 -4.59
CA ARG A 466 -36.99 10.74 -3.21
C ARG A 466 -36.57 9.30 -2.98
N LEU A 467 -35.34 9.12 -2.53
CA LEU A 467 -34.82 7.84 -2.02
C LEU A 467 -34.69 7.93 -0.50
N GLY A 468 -34.58 6.80 0.18
CA GLY A 468 -34.42 6.75 1.63
C GLY A 468 -34.53 5.34 2.17
N GLY A 469 -34.32 5.17 3.48
CA GLY A 469 -34.19 3.85 4.12
C GLY A 469 -35.48 3.07 4.38
N LEU A 470 -36.66 3.60 4.04
CA LEU A 470 -37.93 2.88 4.20
C LEU A 470 -38.24 2.05 2.96
N GLU A 471 -38.76 0.85 3.17
CA GLU A 471 -39.18 -0.06 2.11
C GLU A 471 -40.14 0.62 1.14
N LYS A 472 -39.96 0.30 -0.15
CA LYS A 472 -40.72 0.89 -1.24
C LYS A 472 -41.55 -0.15 -1.96
N ASP A 473 -42.69 0.27 -2.46
CA ASP A 473 -43.48 -0.52 -3.37
C ASP A 473 -42.73 -0.71 -4.70
N TYR A 474 -42.67 -1.96 -5.17
CA TYR A 474 -41.92 -2.35 -6.36
C TYR A 474 -42.32 -1.56 -7.61
N THR A 475 -43.60 -1.19 -7.73
CA THR A 475 -44.13 -0.54 -8.95
C THR A 475 -44.31 0.96 -8.76
N THR A 476 -44.87 1.38 -7.64
CA THR A 476 -45.23 2.78 -7.38
C THR A 476 -44.11 3.58 -6.74
N SER A 477 -43.09 2.92 -6.17
CA SER A 477 -42.00 3.54 -5.39
C SER A 477 -42.46 4.31 -4.14
N ALA A 478 -43.74 4.19 -3.75
CA ALA A 478 -44.27 4.73 -2.51
C ALA A 478 -43.78 3.92 -1.31
N ILE A 479 -43.93 4.43 -0.09
CA ILE A 479 -43.64 3.64 1.12
C ILE A 479 -44.64 2.47 1.17
N SER A 480 -44.14 1.27 1.43
CA SER A 480 -44.96 0.08 1.57
C SER A 480 -44.60 -0.68 2.84
N THR A 481 -45.61 -1.22 3.51
CA THR A 481 -45.49 -2.16 4.62
C THR A 481 -46.13 -3.51 4.29
N ASP A 482 -46.44 -3.74 3.01
CA ASP A 482 -47.03 -4.99 2.55
C ASP A 482 -45.97 -6.12 2.55
N PRO A 483 -46.24 -7.27 3.20
CA PRO A 483 -45.27 -8.36 3.28
C PRO A 483 -44.88 -8.97 1.94
N ALA A 484 -45.82 -9.11 1.00
CA ALA A 484 -45.53 -9.69 -0.32
C ALA A 484 -44.68 -8.75 -1.17
N ASN A 485 -44.94 -7.44 -1.07
CA ASN A 485 -44.07 -6.43 -1.67
C ASN A 485 -42.66 -6.46 -1.06
N HIS A 486 -42.55 -6.58 0.26
CA HIS A 486 -41.25 -6.65 0.94
C HIS A 486 -40.42 -7.82 0.42
N GLN A 487 -41.00 -9.03 0.35
CA GLN A 487 -40.32 -10.20 -0.22
C GLN A 487 -39.87 -9.94 -1.67
N LYS A 488 -40.75 -9.38 -2.50
CA LYS A 488 -40.42 -9.06 -3.90
C LYS A 488 -39.27 -8.07 -4.03
N MET A 489 -39.20 -7.05 -3.16
CA MET A 489 -38.12 -6.07 -3.16
C MET A 489 -36.81 -6.64 -2.62
N VAL A 490 -36.87 -7.54 -1.62
CA VAL A 490 -35.70 -8.31 -1.16
C VAL A 490 -35.13 -9.13 -2.32
N ASP A 491 -35.97 -9.89 -3.01
CA ASP A 491 -35.55 -10.72 -4.14
C ASP A 491 -34.97 -9.86 -5.27
N ALA A 492 -35.58 -8.70 -5.55
CA ALA A 492 -35.12 -7.77 -6.58
C ALA A 492 -33.78 -7.10 -6.27
N ARG A 493 -33.47 -6.81 -5.00
CA ARG A 493 -32.16 -6.27 -4.58
C ARG A 493 -31.06 -7.35 -4.59
N LYS A 494 -31.45 -8.62 -4.51
CA LYS A 494 -30.53 -9.77 -4.50
C LYS A 494 -30.18 -10.25 -5.92
N ALA A 495 -31.14 -10.21 -6.83
CA ALA A 495 -30.98 -10.54 -8.24
C ALA A 495 -30.00 -9.58 -8.93
#